data_AF-A0A0M0K6P7-F1
#
_entry.id   AF-A0A0M0K6P7-F1
#
_cell.length_a   1.000
_cell.length_b   1.000
_cell.length_c   1.000
_cell.angle_alpha   90.00
_cell.angle_beta   90.00
_cell.angle_gamma   90.00
#
_symmetry.space_group_name_H-M   'P 1'
#
loop_
_entity.id
_entity.type
_entity.pdbx_description
1 polymer ?
#
loop_
_entity_poly.entity_id
_entity_poly.type
_entity_poly.pdbx_seq_one_letter_code
_entity_poly.pdbx_strand_id
1 'polypeptide(L)'
;MLTYLAERDVDRDDAQYEAGYTHALGMALSALLPCVTEPMLLYPKLSVAYFGTLSAWLEGRPLAAVSMPPPLYEAVLASLRFGFAHHDASICRGALETAFELARRAADHGHSAAPMEALLRQLLERVAADLLTSRLHPEVIEPAGSNALLALIVAQPAHWQALVAALVGAQPSAEAAERAAALFGALLTSNGVTATLARPNRTRFRANLEGLLRGVTAANLVLPQ
;
A
#
# COMPACT_ATOMS: atom_id res chain seq x y z
N MET A 1 26.57 17.02 32.50
CA MET A 1 25.63 18.11 32.11
C MET A 1 25.96 18.71 30.74
N LEU A 2 27.23 18.89 30.37
CA LEU A 2 27.63 19.37 29.03
C LEU A 2 27.39 18.36 27.89
N THR A 3 27.54 17.06 28.13
CA THR A 3 27.26 16.01 27.11
C THR A 3 25.78 15.92 26.75
N TYR A 4 24.89 16.20 27.70
CA TYR A 4 23.43 16.14 27.53
C TYR A 4 22.85 17.33 26.75
N LEU A 5 23.60 18.43 26.64
CA LEU A 5 23.21 19.59 25.84
C LEU A 5 23.67 19.46 24.38
N ALA A 6 24.84 18.83 24.15
CA ALA A 6 25.36 18.58 22.80
C ALA A 6 24.53 17.54 22.03
N GLU A 7 24.10 16.44 22.67
CA GLU A 7 23.19 15.46 22.04
C GLU A 7 21.84 16.12 21.66
N ARG A 8 21.35 17.03 22.49
CA ARG A 8 20.07 17.73 22.28
C ARG A 8 20.13 18.80 21.19
N ASP A 9 21.30 19.41 20.96
CA ASP A 9 21.51 20.35 19.87
C ASP A 9 21.75 19.63 18.53
N VAL A 10 22.44 18.47 18.53
CA VAL A 10 22.60 17.62 17.33
C VAL A 10 21.25 17.01 16.90
N ASP A 11 20.48 16.45 17.83
CA ASP A 11 19.14 15.93 17.53
C ASP A 11 18.18 17.03 17.05
N ARG A 12 18.37 18.27 17.51
CA ARG A 12 17.54 19.42 17.14
C ARG A 12 17.91 19.98 15.77
N ASP A 13 19.20 20.04 15.44
CA ASP A 13 19.64 20.40 14.10
C ASP A 13 19.23 19.33 13.09
N ASP A 14 19.43 18.04 13.37
CA ASP A 14 18.99 16.94 12.49
C ASP A 14 17.48 16.96 12.28
N ALA A 15 16.69 17.16 13.34
CA ALA A 15 15.23 17.30 13.21
C ALA A 15 14.81 18.54 12.40
N GLN A 16 15.55 19.64 12.49
CA GLN A 16 15.29 20.87 11.74
C GLN A 16 15.71 20.76 10.27
N TYR A 17 16.79 20.03 9.97
CA TYR A 17 17.21 19.67 8.62
C TYR A 17 16.24 18.69 7.95
N GLU A 18 15.81 17.64 8.66
CA GLU A 18 14.78 16.69 8.20
C GLU A 18 13.44 17.40 7.95
N ALA A 19 13.04 18.33 8.82
CA ALA A 19 11.85 19.15 8.61
C ALA A 19 11.98 20.08 7.39
N GLY A 20 13.16 20.66 7.15
CA GLY A 20 13.44 21.49 5.98
C GLY A 20 13.42 20.68 4.67
N TYR A 21 14.01 19.49 4.69
CA TYR A 21 14.08 18.56 3.55
C TYR A 21 12.69 18.03 3.16
N THR A 22 11.94 17.49 4.14
CA THR A 22 10.53 17.09 3.94
C THR A 22 9.66 18.25 3.49
N HIS A 23 9.99 19.48 3.89
CA HIS A 23 9.27 20.66 3.42
C HIS A 23 9.52 20.97 1.94
N ALA A 24 10.78 21.00 1.53
CA ALA A 24 11.17 21.21 0.14
C ALA A 24 10.62 20.11 -0.79
N LEU A 25 10.69 18.84 -0.35
CA LEU A 25 10.09 17.71 -1.07
C LEU A 25 8.59 17.91 -1.31
N GLY A 26 7.86 18.41 -0.31
CA GLY A 26 6.42 18.63 -0.46
C GLY A 26 6.03 19.76 -1.38
N MET A 27 6.85 20.81 -1.46
CA MET A 27 6.68 21.86 -2.46
C MET A 27 6.96 21.34 -3.86
N ALA A 28 8.04 20.57 -4.03
CA ALA A 28 8.39 19.95 -5.30
C ALA A 28 7.30 18.98 -5.77
N LEU A 29 6.79 18.10 -4.90
CA LEU A 29 5.70 17.18 -5.23
C LEU A 29 4.38 17.87 -5.53
N SER A 30 4.02 18.92 -4.80
CA SER A 30 2.79 19.68 -5.11
C SER A 30 2.86 20.35 -6.48
N ALA A 31 4.07 20.73 -6.92
CA ALA A 31 4.32 21.24 -8.26
C ALA A 31 4.46 20.14 -9.33
N LEU A 32 4.97 18.96 -8.97
CA LEU A 32 5.23 17.85 -9.89
C LEU A 32 4.02 16.93 -10.09
N LEU A 33 3.22 16.66 -9.06
CA LEU A 33 2.04 15.77 -9.12
C LEU A 33 1.08 16.13 -10.26
N PRO A 34 0.77 17.41 -10.53
CA PRO A 34 -0.04 17.79 -11.69
C PRO A 34 0.66 17.64 -13.04
N CYS A 35 2.00 17.59 -13.05
CA CYS A 35 2.83 17.59 -14.25
C CYS A 35 3.30 16.19 -14.67
N VAL A 36 3.34 15.23 -13.75
CA VAL A 36 3.73 13.85 -14.06
C VAL A 36 2.58 13.16 -14.80
N THR A 37 2.77 13.00 -16.10
CA THR A 37 1.85 12.26 -16.97
C THR A 37 2.34 10.83 -17.16
N GLU A 38 1.43 9.92 -17.49
CA GLU A 38 1.75 8.50 -17.76
C GLU A 38 2.90 8.32 -18.78
N PRO A 39 2.99 9.09 -19.89
CA PRO A 39 4.13 9.02 -20.80
C PRO A 39 5.48 9.39 -20.18
N MET A 40 5.51 10.22 -19.14
CA MET A 40 6.74 10.56 -18.43
C MET A 40 7.20 9.42 -17.52
N LEU A 41 6.27 8.63 -16.99
CA LEU A 41 6.61 7.46 -16.17
C LEU A 41 7.20 6.31 -17.01
N LEU A 42 7.12 6.36 -18.34
CA LEU A 42 7.83 5.45 -19.24
C LEU A 42 9.36 5.57 -19.11
N TYR A 43 9.89 6.68 -18.58
CA TYR A 43 11.31 6.83 -18.32
C TYR A 43 11.68 6.22 -16.96
N PRO A 44 12.38 5.06 -16.89
CA PRO A 44 12.43 4.28 -15.65
C PRO A 44 13.12 5.00 -14.50
N LYS A 45 14.20 5.74 -14.78
CA LYS A 45 14.90 6.56 -13.77
C LYS A 45 14.00 7.62 -13.14
N LEU A 46 13.15 8.25 -13.96
CA LEU A 46 12.19 9.24 -13.47
C LEU A 46 11.09 8.57 -12.64
N SER A 47 10.56 7.44 -13.11
CA SER A 47 9.50 6.72 -12.38
C SER A 47 9.97 6.22 -11.02
N VAL A 48 11.19 5.66 -10.93
CA VAL A 48 11.76 5.22 -9.65
C VAL A 48 11.95 6.41 -8.71
N ALA A 49 12.52 7.52 -9.19
CA ALA A 49 12.70 8.72 -8.39
C ALA A 49 11.37 9.33 -7.94
N TYR A 50 10.35 9.32 -8.81
CA TYR A 50 9.02 9.84 -8.53
C TYR A 50 8.35 9.06 -7.40
N PHE A 51 8.26 7.73 -7.49
CA PHE A 51 7.64 6.92 -6.44
C PHE A 51 8.42 6.98 -5.12
N GLY A 52 9.75 6.98 -5.18
CA GLY A 52 10.58 7.15 -3.98
C GLY A 52 10.31 8.48 -3.28
N THR A 53 10.21 9.57 -4.05
CA THR A 53 9.91 10.91 -3.52
C THR A 53 8.49 10.97 -2.96
N LEU A 54 7.50 10.42 -3.67
CA LEU A 54 6.10 10.42 -3.24
C LEU A 54 5.92 9.64 -1.93
N SER A 55 6.51 8.45 -1.83
CA SER A 55 6.51 7.65 -0.60
C SER A 55 7.15 8.41 0.57
N ALA A 56 8.34 9.00 0.37
CA ALA A 56 9.03 9.78 1.40
C ALA A 56 8.22 11.01 1.86
N TRP A 57 7.50 11.67 0.95
CA TRP A 57 6.65 12.80 1.29
C TRP A 57 5.44 12.40 2.14
N LEU A 58 4.78 11.30 1.79
CA LEU A 58 3.68 10.74 2.58
C LEU A 58 4.14 10.30 3.96
N GLU A 59 5.37 9.80 4.06
CA GLU A 59 6.02 9.50 5.32
C GLU A 59 6.30 10.79 6.12
N GLY A 60 6.88 11.83 5.53
CA GLY A 60 7.20 13.07 6.25
C GLY A 60 5.98 13.91 6.65
N ARG A 61 4.82 13.75 5.99
CA ARG A 61 3.65 14.65 6.16
C ARG A 61 2.32 13.89 6.27
N PRO A 62 2.08 13.17 7.37
CA PRO A 62 0.87 12.36 7.56
C PRO A 62 -0.43 13.17 7.40
N LEU A 63 -0.50 14.38 7.94
CA LEU A 63 -1.69 15.24 7.83
C LEU A 63 -1.92 15.75 6.41
N ALA A 64 -0.85 16.04 5.65
CA ALA A 64 -0.97 16.47 4.27
C ALA A 64 -1.48 15.34 3.38
N ALA A 65 -1.09 14.09 3.68
CA ALA A 65 -1.55 12.91 2.94
C ALA A 65 -3.06 12.70 3.02
N VAL A 66 -3.68 12.94 4.19
CA VAL A 66 -5.13 12.75 4.41
C VAL A 66 -5.97 13.98 4.04
N SER A 67 -5.32 15.13 3.80
CA SER A 67 -5.96 16.40 3.45
C SER A 67 -5.66 16.87 2.02
N MET A 68 -5.18 15.98 1.15
CA MET A 68 -4.99 16.34 -0.25
C MET A 68 -6.32 16.70 -0.92
N PRO A 69 -6.34 17.68 -1.83
CA PRO A 69 -7.52 17.97 -2.64
C PRO A 69 -7.84 16.78 -3.57
N PRO A 70 -9.13 16.52 -3.88
CA PRO A 70 -9.56 15.36 -4.68
C PRO A 70 -8.79 15.14 -6.01
N PRO A 71 -8.47 16.17 -6.80
CA PRO A 71 -7.71 15.98 -8.06
C PRO A 71 -6.31 15.37 -7.84
N LEU A 72 -5.69 15.63 -6.69
CA LEU A 72 -4.38 15.04 -6.38
C LEU A 72 -4.51 13.56 -5.99
N TYR A 73 -5.59 13.15 -5.32
CA TYR A 73 -5.86 11.72 -5.10
C TYR A 73 -6.01 10.98 -6.43
N GLU A 74 -6.74 11.54 -7.38
CA GLU A 74 -6.89 10.94 -8.72
C GLU A 74 -5.54 10.84 -9.46
N ALA A 75 -4.70 11.87 -9.41
CA ALA A 75 -3.36 11.84 -10.00
C ALA A 75 -2.45 10.78 -9.36
N VAL A 76 -2.49 10.66 -8.03
CA VAL A 76 -1.77 9.63 -7.27
C VAL A 76 -2.28 8.24 -7.64
N LEU A 77 -3.59 8.04 -7.71
CA LEU A 77 -4.20 6.78 -8.09
C LEU A 77 -3.81 6.37 -9.52
N ALA A 78 -3.86 7.31 -10.48
CA ALA A 78 -3.43 7.07 -11.85
C ALA A 78 -1.95 6.65 -11.92
N SER A 79 -1.09 7.34 -11.15
CA SER A 79 0.32 7.00 -11.04
C SER A 79 0.52 5.59 -10.48
N LEU A 80 -0.16 5.25 -9.37
CA LEU A 80 -0.06 3.93 -8.76
C LEU A 80 -0.52 2.81 -9.70
N ARG A 81 -1.61 3.03 -10.46
CA ARG A 81 -2.09 2.07 -11.47
C ARG A 81 -1.04 1.80 -12.55
N PHE A 82 -0.33 2.83 -13.01
CA PHE A 82 0.81 2.67 -13.90
C PHE A 82 1.91 1.85 -13.25
N GLY A 83 2.30 2.21 -12.01
CA GLY A 83 3.39 1.54 -11.30
C GLY A 83 3.13 0.05 -11.04
N PHE A 84 1.91 -0.31 -10.64
CA PHE A 84 1.54 -1.72 -10.41
C PHE A 84 1.59 -2.57 -11.68
N ALA A 85 1.24 -1.99 -12.83
CA ALA A 85 1.27 -2.67 -14.12
C ALA A 85 2.66 -2.67 -14.80
N HIS A 86 3.65 -2.01 -14.20
CA HIS A 86 4.96 -1.84 -14.82
C HIS A 86 5.79 -3.13 -14.72
N HIS A 87 6.50 -3.46 -15.80
CA HIS A 87 7.33 -4.68 -15.88
C HIS A 87 8.61 -4.59 -15.03
N ASP A 88 9.13 -3.39 -14.80
CA ASP A 88 10.28 -3.13 -13.92
C ASP A 88 9.89 -3.30 -12.44
N ALA A 89 10.57 -4.22 -11.76
CA ALA A 89 10.35 -4.55 -10.36
C ALA A 89 10.58 -3.36 -9.41
N SER A 90 11.53 -2.46 -9.72
CA SER A 90 11.83 -1.31 -8.87
C SER A 90 10.71 -0.27 -8.91
N ILE A 91 10.10 -0.07 -10.08
CA ILE A 91 8.94 0.81 -10.25
C ILE A 91 7.72 0.22 -9.55
N CYS A 92 7.45 -1.06 -9.77
CA CYS A 92 6.33 -1.74 -9.12
C CYS A 92 6.48 -1.74 -7.58
N ARG A 93 7.70 -1.98 -7.08
CA ARG A 93 8.03 -1.87 -5.65
C ARG A 93 7.76 -0.47 -5.10
N GLY A 94 8.26 0.58 -5.76
CA GLY A 94 8.05 1.96 -5.32
C GLY A 94 6.57 2.36 -5.28
N ALA A 95 5.77 1.89 -6.24
CA ALA A 95 4.33 2.09 -6.24
C ALA A 95 3.64 1.36 -5.07
N LEU A 96 4.02 0.12 -4.79
CA LEU A 96 3.48 -0.65 -3.66
C LEU A 96 3.87 -0.04 -2.31
N GLU A 97 5.09 0.46 -2.17
CA GLU A 97 5.55 1.18 -0.98
C GLU A 97 4.78 2.49 -0.79
N THR A 98 4.51 3.22 -1.87
CA THR A 98 3.66 4.42 -1.84
C THR A 98 2.23 4.07 -1.40
N ALA A 99 1.66 2.98 -1.91
CA ALA A 99 0.32 2.51 -1.52
C ALA A 99 0.28 2.07 -0.04
N PHE A 100 1.34 1.41 0.44
CA PHE A 100 1.50 1.11 1.86
C PHE A 100 1.48 2.39 2.70
N GLU A 101 2.21 3.43 2.30
CA GLU A 101 2.26 4.69 3.04
C GLU A 101 0.90 5.41 3.07
N LEU A 102 0.19 5.49 1.95
CA LEU A 102 -1.17 6.06 1.90
C LEU A 102 -2.11 5.34 2.86
N ALA A 103 -2.12 4.00 2.81
CA ALA A 103 -2.99 3.20 3.64
C ALA A 103 -2.60 3.25 5.12
N ARG A 104 -1.29 3.29 5.43
CA ARG A 104 -0.78 3.54 6.79
C ARG A 104 -1.29 4.87 7.32
N ARG A 105 -1.16 5.95 6.55
CA ARG A 105 -1.63 7.29 6.97
C ARG A 105 -3.13 7.32 7.20
N ALA A 106 -3.89 6.65 6.35
CA ALA A 106 -5.34 6.54 6.53
C ALA A 106 -5.71 5.78 7.82
N ALA A 107 -5.04 4.64 8.07
CA ALA A 107 -5.25 3.86 9.29
C ALA A 107 -4.91 4.65 10.56
N ASP A 108 -3.83 5.45 10.54
CA ASP A 108 -3.40 6.28 11.68
C ASP A 108 -4.40 7.42 12.00
N HIS A 109 -5.13 7.92 10.99
CA HIS A 109 -5.97 9.12 11.12
C HIS A 109 -7.48 8.84 11.12
N GLY A 110 -7.89 7.58 10.95
CA GLY A 110 -9.28 7.12 11.04
C GLY A 110 -10.24 7.99 10.24
N HIS A 111 -11.20 8.63 10.92
CA HIS A 111 -12.21 9.48 10.31
C HIS A 111 -11.66 10.65 9.47
N SER A 112 -10.47 11.17 9.78
CA SER A 112 -9.87 12.27 9.01
C SER A 112 -9.41 11.82 7.62
N ALA A 113 -9.29 10.51 7.40
CA ALA A 113 -8.97 9.91 6.11
C ALA A 113 -10.20 9.59 5.25
N ALA A 114 -11.41 10.01 5.66
CA ALA A 114 -12.63 9.85 4.85
C ALA A 114 -12.48 10.34 3.38
N PRO A 115 -11.76 11.45 3.08
CA PRO A 115 -11.54 11.86 1.69
C PRO A 115 -10.77 10.84 0.84
N MET A 116 -9.99 9.95 1.47
CA MET A 116 -9.19 8.91 0.80
C MET A 116 -9.97 7.61 0.57
N GLU A 117 -11.16 7.45 1.14
CA GLU A 117 -11.86 6.16 1.20
C GLU A 117 -12.07 5.54 -0.20
N ALA A 118 -12.51 6.34 -1.17
CA ALA A 118 -12.70 5.88 -2.54
C ALA A 118 -11.38 5.44 -3.23
N LEU A 119 -10.28 6.14 -2.95
CA LEU A 119 -8.96 5.78 -3.45
C LEU A 119 -8.46 4.50 -2.80
N LEU A 120 -8.57 4.39 -1.47
CA LEU A 120 -8.10 3.22 -0.71
C LEU A 120 -8.87 1.95 -1.09
N ARG A 121 -10.18 2.07 -1.33
CA ARG A 121 -11.00 0.97 -1.85
C ARG A 121 -10.49 0.47 -3.20
N GLN A 122 -10.26 1.38 -4.15
CA GLN A 122 -9.75 1.03 -5.48
C GLN A 122 -8.36 0.40 -5.40
N LEU A 123 -7.48 0.89 -4.52
CA LEU A 123 -6.17 0.31 -4.29
C LEU A 123 -6.28 -1.09 -3.66
N LEU A 124 -7.17 -1.29 -2.69
CA LEU A 124 -7.41 -2.59 -2.06
C LEU A 124 -7.85 -3.63 -3.08
N GLU A 125 -8.88 -3.31 -3.87
CA GLU A 125 -9.40 -4.18 -4.92
C GLU A 125 -8.30 -4.52 -5.94
N ARG A 126 -7.55 -3.51 -6.39
CA ARG A 126 -6.50 -3.68 -7.39
C ARG A 126 -5.33 -4.53 -6.88
N VAL A 127 -4.78 -4.21 -5.70
CA VAL A 127 -3.65 -4.93 -5.13
C VAL A 127 -4.04 -6.38 -4.79
N ALA A 128 -5.24 -6.59 -4.26
CA ALA A 128 -5.75 -7.94 -4.01
C ALA A 128 -5.89 -8.73 -5.32
N ALA A 129 -6.48 -8.14 -6.36
CA ALA A 129 -6.61 -8.79 -7.67
C ALA A 129 -5.25 -9.13 -8.28
N ASP A 130 -4.31 -8.18 -8.31
CA ASP A 130 -2.99 -8.40 -8.90
C ASP A 130 -2.17 -9.46 -8.13
N LEU A 131 -2.30 -9.54 -6.80
CA LEU A 131 -1.69 -10.59 -5.98
C LEU A 131 -2.32 -11.95 -6.26
N LEU A 132 -3.65 -12.06 -6.18
CA LEU A 132 -4.37 -13.32 -6.36
C LEU A 132 -4.16 -13.91 -7.76
N THR A 133 -4.07 -13.06 -8.78
CA THR A 133 -3.87 -13.46 -10.19
C THR A 133 -2.41 -13.52 -10.60
N SER A 134 -1.46 -13.33 -9.68
CA SER A 134 -0.01 -13.34 -9.96
C SER A 134 0.42 -12.35 -11.06
N ARG A 135 -0.27 -11.20 -11.15
CA ARG A 135 0.05 -10.12 -12.11
C ARG A 135 1.16 -9.19 -11.63
N LEU A 136 1.48 -9.21 -10.33
CA LEU A 136 2.62 -8.48 -9.81
C LEU A 136 3.93 -9.19 -10.15
N HIS A 137 4.99 -8.39 -10.29
CA HIS A 137 6.34 -8.94 -10.48
C HIS A 137 6.72 -9.86 -9.30
N PRO A 138 7.24 -11.08 -9.52
CA PRO A 138 7.49 -12.05 -8.44
C PRO A 138 8.37 -11.50 -7.30
N GLU A 139 9.37 -10.68 -7.64
CA GLU A 139 10.29 -10.07 -6.68
C GLU A 139 9.68 -8.94 -5.81
N VAL A 140 8.45 -8.50 -6.10
CA VAL A 140 7.79 -7.42 -5.36
C VAL A 140 6.60 -7.89 -4.53
N ILE A 141 6.08 -9.10 -4.80
CA ILE A 141 5.04 -9.77 -3.99
C ILE A 141 5.47 -9.74 -2.51
N GLU A 142 6.77 -9.93 -2.27
CA GLU A 142 7.38 -9.84 -0.96
C GLU A 142 8.58 -8.88 -0.90
N PRO A 143 8.67 -7.98 0.08
CA PRO A 143 7.68 -7.67 1.12
C PRO A 143 6.64 -6.63 0.68
N ALA A 144 6.85 -5.92 -0.44
CA ALA A 144 6.10 -4.71 -0.77
C ALA A 144 4.60 -4.98 -0.99
N GLY A 145 4.25 -5.99 -1.80
CA GLY A 145 2.86 -6.37 -2.07
C GLY A 145 2.10 -6.79 -0.81
N SER A 146 2.72 -7.66 0.00
CA SER A 146 2.15 -8.11 1.27
C SER A 146 1.94 -6.96 2.26
N ASN A 147 2.91 -6.05 2.40
CA ASN A 147 2.79 -4.89 3.28
C ASN A 147 1.66 -3.96 2.83
N ALA A 148 1.60 -3.65 1.53
CA ALA A 148 0.56 -2.80 0.96
C ALA A 148 -0.84 -3.38 1.20
N LEU A 149 -1.02 -4.68 0.91
CA LEU A 149 -2.31 -5.35 1.13
C LEU A 149 -2.73 -5.30 2.61
N LEU A 150 -1.82 -5.61 3.55
CA LEU A 150 -2.14 -5.53 4.97
C LEU A 150 -2.53 -4.10 5.39
N ALA A 151 -1.79 -3.09 4.95
CA ALA A 151 -2.11 -1.69 5.25
C ALA A 151 -3.49 -1.29 4.71
N LEU A 152 -3.82 -1.71 3.49
CA LEU A 152 -5.12 -1.47 2.88
C LEU A 152 -6.26 -2.20 3.64
N ILE A 153 -6.05 -3.44 4.08
CA ILE A 153 -7.02 -4.17 4.92
C ILE A 153 -7.24 -3.46 6.26
N VAL A 154 -6.18 -3.00 6.91
CA VAL A 154 -6.28 -2.27 8.19
C VAL A 154 -7.01 -0.93 8.00
N ALA A 155 -6.74 -0.23 6.90
CA ALA A 155 -7.41 1.03 6.58
C ALA A 155 -8.87 0.86 6.14
N GLN A 156 -9.22 -0.28 5.53
CA GLN A 156 -10.53 -0.55 4.91
C GLN A 156 -11.09 -1.94 5.27
N PRO A 157 -11.29 -2.25 6.56
CA PRO A 157 -11.65 -3.61 6.99
C PRO A 157 -13.02 -4.05 6.49
N ALA A 158 -14.00 -3.14 6.46
CA ALA A 158 -15.36 -3.43 5.97
C ALA A 158 -15.35 -3.76 4.47
N HIS A 159 -14.59 -3.01 3.67
CA HIS A 159 -14.44 -3.26 2.23
C HIS A 159 -13.71 -4.57 1.95
N TRP A 160 -12.68 -4.92 2.73
CA TRP A 160 -12.03 -6.22 2.62
C TRP A 160 -13.02 -7.37 2.86
N GLN A 161 -13.85 -7.28 3.91
CA GLN A 161 -14.85 -8.32 4.18
C GLN A 161 -15.88 -8.44 3.05
N ALA A 162 -16.34 -7.31 2.49
CA ALA A 162 -17.25 -7.31 1.34
C ALA A 162 -16.60 -7.94 0.10
N LEU A 163 -15.32 -7.64 -0.17
CA LEU A 163 -14.55 -8.24 -1.26
C LEU A 163 -14.42 -9.75 -1.09
N VAL A 164 -14.06 -10.22 0.10
CA VAL A 164 -13.97 -11.67 0.39
C VAL A 164 -15.33 -12.35 0.22
N ALA A 165 -16.41 -11.75 0.72
CA ALA A 165 -17.76 -12.30 0.56
C ALA A 165 -18.17 -12.41 -0.92
N ALA A 166 -17.85 -11.40 -1.73
CA ALA A 166 -18.10 -11.43 -3.17
C ALA A 166 -17.28 -12.54 -3.87
N LEU A 167 -16.01 -12.69 -3.52
CA LEU A 167 -15.15 -13.74 -4.08
C LEU A 167 -15.62 -15.15 -3.70
N VAL A 168 -16.05 -15.35 -2.46
CA VAL A 168 -16.63 -16.62 -2.00
C VAL A 168 -17.95 -16.91 -2.71
N GLY A 169 -18.83 -15.91 -2.84
CA GLY A 169 -20.13 -16.04 -3.52
C GLY A 169 -20.03 -16.26 -5.03
N ALA A 170 -18.93 -15.87 -5.66
CA ALA A 170 -18.68 -16.07 -7.08
C ALA A 170 -18.15 -17.49 -7.43
N GLN A 171 -17.88 -18.33 -6.43
CA GLN A 171 -17.37 -19.68 -6.67
C GLN A 171 -18.44 -20.60 -7.29
N PRO A 172 -18.08 -21.49 -8.22
CA PRO A 172 -19.04 -22.26 -9.02
C PRO A 172 -19.70 -23.41 -8.24
N SER A 173 -19.16 -23.81 -7.10
CA SER A 173 -19.67 -24.91 -6.28
C SER A 173 -19.58 -24.58 -4.79
N ALA A 174 -20.43 -25.23 -3.98
CA ALA A 174 -20.40 -25.09 -2.53
C ALA A 174 -19.03 -25.50 -1.93
N GLU A 175 -18.42 -26.56 -2.45
CA GLU A 175 -17.07 -26.98 -2.03
C GLU A 175 -16.01 -25.92 -2.33
N ALA A 176 -16.06 -25.30 -3.52
CA ALA A 176 -15.13 -24.24 -3.90
C ALA A 176 -15.35 -22.98 -3.04
N ALA A 177 -16.60 -22.64 -2.73
CA ALA A 177 -16.95 -21.53 -1.84
C ALA A 177 -16.44 -21.77 -0.41
N GLU A 178 -16.64 -22.97 0.15
CA GLU A 178 -16.11 -23.34 1.47
C GLU A 178 -14.59 -23.29 1.51
N ARG A 179 -13.92 -23.80 0.47
CA ARG A 179 -12.46 -23.76 0.36
C ARG A 179 -11.94 -22.32 0.25
N ALA A 180 -12.59 -21.47 -0.55
CA ALA A 180 -12.26 -20.05 -0.64
C ALA A 180 -12.43 -19.35 0.71
N ALA A 181 -13.56 -19.56 1.39
CA ALA A 181 -13.84 -18.99 2.70
C ALA A 181 -12.79 -19.40 3.75
N ALA A 182 -12.38 -20.67 3.75
CA ALA A 182 -11.33 -21.17 4.63
C ALA A 182 -9.96 -20.50 4.35
N LEU A 183 -9.57 -20.37 3.08
CA LEU A 183 -8.31 -19.74 2.69
C LEU A 183 -8.28 -18.24 3.05
N PHE A 184 -9.32 -17.48 2.71
CA PHE A 184 -9.40 -16.06 3.05
C PHE A 184 -9.55 -15.83 4.56
N GLY A 185 -10.29 -16.70 5.26
CA GLY A 185 -10.41 -16.65 6.71
C GLY A 185 -9.06 -16.89 7.39
N ALA A 186 -8.27 -17.86 6.92
CA ALA A 186 -6.96 -18.16 7.46
C ALA A 186 -5.98 -16.99 7.34
N LEU A 187 -6.11 -16.13 6.33
CA LEU A 187 -5.24 -14.97 6.10
C LEU A 187 -5.11 -14.07 7.33
N LEU A 188 -6.23 -13.75 7.99
CA LEU A 188 -6.29 -12.82 9.12
C LEU A 188 -6.40 -13.49 10.49
N THR A 189 -6.73 -14.79 10.54
CA THR A 189 -6.97 -15.50 11.81
C THR A 189 -5.83 -16.45 12.20
N SER A 190 -5.00 -16.88 11.24
CA SER A 190 -3.89 -17.80 11.51
C SER A 190 -2.68 -17.08 12.10
N ASN A 191 -1.91 -17.79 12.93
CA ASN A 191 -0.64 -17.32 13.51
C ASN A 191 -0.74 -16.00 14.31
N GLY A 192 -1.95 -15.62 14.74
CA GLY A 192 -2.19 -14.44 15.57
C GLY A 192 -1.98 -13.10 14.86
N VAL A 193 -2.27 -13.03 13.55
CA VAL A 193 -2.33 -11.76 12.81
C VAL A 193 -3.35 -10.82 13.46
N THR A 194 -2.98 -9.55 13.59
CA THR A 194 -3.82 -8.49 14.16
C THR A 194 -4.04 -7.36 13.16
N ALA A 195 -4.92 -6.41 13.48
CA ALA A 195 -5.14 -5.19 12.70
C ALA A 195 -4.07 -4.11 12.99
N THR A 196 -2.78 -4.46 12.93
CA THR A 196 -1.67 -3.54 13.21
C THR A 196 -0.60 -3.59 12.13
N LEU A 197 0.11 -2.48 11.91
CA LEU A 197 1.19 -2.41 10.91
C LEU A 197 2.58 -2.64 11.50
N ALA A 198 2.65 -3.15 12.73
CA ALA A 198 3.90 -3.48 13.40
C ALA A 198 4.68 -4.55 12.63
N ARG A 199 6.02 -4.42 12.57
CA ARG A 199 6.89 -5.32 11.82
C ARG A 199 6.65 -6.82 12.11
N PRO A 200 6.49 -7.28 13.37
CA PRO A 200 6.18 -8.69 13.64
C PRO A 200 4.84 -9.15 13.07
N ASN A 201 3.84 -8.26 13.00
CA ASN A 201 2.55 -8.58 12.40
C ASN A 201 2.65 -8.73 10.88
N ARG A 202 3.37 -7.81 10.22
CA ARG A 202 3.63 -7.88 8.76
C ARG A 202 4.30 -9.18 8.36
N THR A 203 5.29 -9.65 9.12
CA THR A 203 5.95 -10.94 8.87
C THR A 203 4.97 -12.12 8.93
N ARG A 204 4.07 -12.13 9.92
CA ARG A 204 3.06 -13.19 10.09
C ARG A 204 1.99 -13.15 9.00
N PHE A 205 1.52 -11.96 8.66
CA PHE A 205 0.58 -11.77 7.56
C PHE A 205 1.17 -12.25 6.23
N ARG A 206 2.44 -11.94 5.95
CA ARG A 206 3.14 -12.42 4.75
C ARG A 206 3.13 -13.94 4.64
N ALA A 207 3.49 -14.64 5.71
CA ALA A 207 3.46 -16.11 5.73
C ALA A 207 2.06 -16.68 5.45
N ASN A 208 1.01 -16.03 5.98
CA ASN A 208 -0.37 -16.41 5.70
C ASN A 208 -0.77 -16.11 4.23
N LEU A 209 -0.32 -14.98 3.67
CA LEU A 209 -0.57 -14.60 2.28
C LEU A 209 0.08 -15.58 1.30
N GLU A 210 1.32 -16.01 1.56
CA GLU A 210 1.96 -17.07 0.77
C GLU A 210 1.12 -18.35 0.75
N GLY A 211 0.55 -18.74 1.90
CA GLY A 211 -0.35 -19.88 2.01
C GLY A 211 -1.63 -19.69 1.18
N LEU A 212 -2.24 -18.50 1.25
CA LEU A 212 -3.40 -18.14 0.45
C LEU A 212 -3.10 -18.23 -1.06
N LEU A 213 -2.01 -17.62 -1.53
CA LEU A 213 -1.64 -17.60 -2.94
C LEU A 213 -1.42 -19.01 -3.48
N ARG A 214 -0.68 -19.86 -2.74
CA ARG A 214 -0.51 -21.28 -3.09
C ARG A 214 -1.84 -22.03 -3.13
N GLY A 215 -2.71 -21.81 -2.14
CA GLY A 215 -4.01 -22.46 -2.05
C GLY A 215 -4.96 -22.06 -3.18
N VAL A 216 -4.99 -20.79 -3.55
CA VAL A 216 -5.77 -20.24 -4.65
C VAL A 216 -5.38 -20.88 -5.99
N THR A 217 -4.08 -20.94 -6.28
CA THR A 217 -3.57 -21.58 -7.50
C THR A 217 -3.92 -23.06 -7.55
N ALA A 218 -3.79 -23.77 -6.43
CA ALA A 218 -4.10 -25.20 -6.36
C ALA A 218 -5.60 -25.51 -6.46
N ALA A 219 -6.45 -24.61 -5.96
CA ALA A 219 -7.90 -24.81 -5.90
C ALA A 219 -8.66 -24.35 -7.15
N ASN A 220 -7.97 -23.74 -8.13
CA ASN A 220 -8.55 -23.20 -9.37
C ASN A 220 -9.79 -22.33 -9.11
N LEU A 221 -9.69 -21.46 -8.09
CA LEU A 221 -10.77 -20.58 -7.68
C LEU A 221 -11.07 -19.55 -8.78
N VAL A 222 -12.34 -19.11 -8.85
CA VAL A 222 -12.70 -17.96 -9.67
C VAL A 222 -12.11 -16.71 -9.03
N LEU A 223 -11.27 -16.01 -9.80
CA LEU A 223 -10.52 -14.83 -9.36
C LEU A 223 -11.07 -13.55 -10.00
N PRO A 224 -10.88 -12.39 -9.36
CA PRO A 224 -11.26 -11.11 -9.94
C PRO A 224 -10.44 -10.88 -11.23
N GLN A 225 -11.11 -10.39 -12.28
CA GLN A 225 -10.48 -10.09 -13.57
C GLN A 225 -9.75 -8.75 -13.58
#